data_AF-A0A923SUR9-F1
#
_entry.id   AF-A0A923SUR9-F1
#
_cell.length_a   1.000
_cell.length_b   1.000
_cell.length_c   1.000
_cell.angle_alpha   90.00
_cell.angle_beta   90.00
_cell.angle_gamma   90.00
#
_symmetry.space_group_name_H-M   'P 1'
#
loop_
_entity.id
_entity.type
_entity.pdbx_description
1 polymer ?
#
loop_
_entity_poly.entity_id
_entity_poly.type
_entity_poly.pdbx_seq_one_letter_code
_entity_poly.pdbx_strand_id
1 'polypeptide(L)'
;MKISVFEGKRKENEAVKCEEKERCPVEFIEALARVLDQSMMQAAKEKGITIDVYTDMIHRIGGYTEKEEYDVAFDMLLQLASVLETDAKFIIEGLPFLDENAVDIFLEYFAEYIEDGHVLDLLLEIPEDEEEEWEEVSLEDVLDEAYRAIKEMFCGEVKVNEGSEDNRHM
;
A
#
# COMPACT_ATOMS: atom_id res chain seq x y z
N MET A 1 -48.85 -23.29 51.43
CA MET A 1 -48.73 -21.85 51.20
C MET A 1 -47.82 -21.26 52.28
N LYS A 2 -46.57 -20.97 51.94
CA LYS A 2 -45.63 -20.18 52.74
C LYS A 2 -45.05 -19.14 51.78
N ILE A 3 -45.37 -17.88 52.04
CA ILE A 3 -44.87 -16.75 51.27
C ILE A 3 -43.51 -16.39 51.88
N SER A 4 -42.43 -16.71 51.19
CA SER A 4 -41.11 -16.17 51.53
C SER A 4 -40.91 -14.88 50.76
N VAL A 5 -41.00 -13.76 51.48
CA VAL A 5 -40.60 -12.44 51.03
C VAL A 5 -39.08 -12.46 50.82
N PHE A 6 -38.64 -12.50 49.56
CA PHE A 6 -37.25 -12.23 49.21
C PHE A 6 -37.07 -10.72 49.19
N GLU A 7 -36.66 -10.17 50.34
CA GLU A 7 -36.21 -8.80 50.45
C GLU A 7 -34.94 -8.61 49.63
N GLY A 8 -34.97 -7.60 48.76
CA GLY A 8 -33.89 -7.28 47.86
C GLY A 8 -32.62 -6.84 48.57
N LYS A 9 -31.49 -7.25 48.00
CA LYS A 9 -30.29 -6.42 47.94
C LYS A 9 -29.77 -6.46 46.50
N ARG A 10 -30.29 -5.56 45.67
CA ARG A 10 -29.52 -5.01 44.55
C ARG A 10 -28.23 -4.45 45.14
N LYS A 11 -27.12 -5.13 44.91
CA LYS A 11 -25.81 -4.50 44.92
C LYS A 11 -25.45 -4.22 43.47
N GLU A 12 -25.98 -3.11 43.03
CA GLU A 12 -25.44 -2.33 41.92
C GLU A 12 -24.13 -1.69 42.44
N ASN A 13 -23.16 -1.51 41.53
CA ASN A 13 -21.88 -0.82 41.71
C ASN A 13 -20.73 -1.67 42.30
N GLU A 14 -20.24 -2.63 41.53
CA GLU A 14 -18.79 -2.68 41.31
C GLU A 14 -18.53 -1.90 40.02
N ALA A 15 -18.11 -0.65 40.21
CA ALA A 15 -17.38 0.08 39.20
C ALA A 15 -16.19 -0.79 38.81
N VAL A 16 -16.31 -1.48 37.68
CA VAL A 16 -15.16 -1.99 36.94
C VAL A 16 -14.33 -0.74 36.69
N LYS A 17 -13.26 -0.57 37.47
CA LYS A 17 -12.15 0.25 37.05
C LYS A 17 -11.82 -0.26 35.66
N CYS A 18 -12.13 0.52 34.63
CA CYS A 18 -11.45 0.37 33.36
C CYS A 18 -9.99 0.63 33.71
N GLU A 19 -9.26 -0.45 34.01
CA GLU A 19 -7.81 -0.44 33.93
C GLU A 19 -7.53 0.11 32.54
N GLU A 20 -6.77 1.21 32.48
CA GLU A 20 -6.24 1.71 31.22
C GLU A 20 -5.52 0.51 30.59
N LYS A 21 -6.13 -0.11 29.56
CA LYS A 21 -5.47 -1.16 28.81
C LYS A 21 -4.19 -0.53 28.29
N GLU A 22 -3.05 -1.12 28.67
CA GLU A 22 -1.76 -0.73 28.14
C GLU A 22 -1.87 -0.81 26.61
N ARG A 23 -1.68 0.32 25.92
CA ARG A 23 -1.84 0.39 24.46
C ARG A 23 -0.93 -0.61 23.79
N CYS A 24 -1.43 -1.27 22.77
CA CYS A 24 -0.60 -2.18 21.98
C CYS A 24 0.47 -1.35 21.24
N PRO A 25 1.76 -1.72 21.27
CA PRO A 25 2.77 -1.04 20.49
C PRO A 25 2.42 -1.06 19.00
N VAL A 26 2.54 0.09 18.33
CA VAL A 26 2.27 0.23 16.89
C VAL A 26 3.13 -0.75 16.09
N GLU A 27 4.41 -0.87 16.47
CA GLU A 27 5.38 -1.74 15.82
C GLU A 27 5.00 -3.22 15.90
N PHE A 28 4.23 -3.62 16.93
CA PHE A 28 3.69 -4.97 17.03
C PHE A 28 2.58 -5.21 16.00
N ILE A 29 1.69 -4.24 15.80
CA ILE A 29 0.60 -4.30 14.81
C ILE A 29 1.19 -4.34 13.39
N GLU A 30 2.18 -3.51 13.11
CA GLU A 30 2.91 -3.51 11.82
C GLU A 30 3.68 -4.84 11.60
N ALA A 31 4.25 -5.41 12.65
CA ALA A 31 4.88 -6.73 12.56
C ALA A 31 3.85 -7.83 12.26
N LEU A 32 2.66 -7.77 12.88
CA LEU A 32 1.56 -8.69 12.56
C LEU A 32 1.15 -8.57 11.09
N ALA A 33 1.04 -7.37 10.54
CA ALA A 33 0.68 -7.15 9.14
C ALA A 33 1.64 -7.88 8.19
N ARG A 34 2.95 -7.72 8.40
CA ARG A 34 3.98 -8.40 7.58
C ARG A 34 3.92 -9.92 7.69
N VAL A 35 3.78 -10.44 8.91
CA VAL A 35 3.73 -11.90 9.12
C VAL A 35 2.47 -12.49 8.49
N LEU A 36 1.33 -11.80 8.61
CA LEU A 36 0.08 -12.24 8.03
C LEU A 36 0.12 -12.23 6.51
N ASP A 37 0.64 -11.17 5.90
CA ASP A 37 0.80 -11.13 4.45
C ASP A 37 1.69 -12.26 3.93
N GLN A 38 2.85 -12.49 4.54
CA GLN A 38 3.73 -13.61 4.15
C GLN A 38 3.05 -14.97 4.29
N SER A 39 2.31 -15.18 5.38
CA SER A 39 1.53 -16.40 5.60
C SER A 39 0.45 -16.59 4.54
N MET A 40 -0.34 -15.54 4.25
CA MET A 40 -1.40 -15.55 3.27
C MET A 40 -0.88 -15.72 1.83
N MET A 41 0.20 -15.02 1.46
CA MET A 41 0.84 -15.18 0.14
C MET A 41 1.37 -16.61 -0.04
N GLN A 42 2.02 -17.18 0.98
CA GLN A 42 2.49 -18.57 0.92
C GLN A 42 1.31 -19.54 0.76
N ALA A 43 0.23 -19.36 1.52
CA ALA A 43 -0.98 -20.16 1.40
C ALA A 43 -1.66 -19.99 0.03
N ALA A 44 -1.62 -18.80 -0.57
CA ALA A 44 -2.11 -18.54 -1.92
C ALA A 44 -1.31 -19.35 -2.95
N LYS A 45 0.02 -19.30 -2.87
CA LYS A 45 0.92 -20.09 -3.72
C LYS A 45 0.65 -21.60 -3.61
N GLU A 46 0.48 -22.12 -2.40
CA GLU A 46 0.17 -23.54 -2.16
C GLU A 46 -1.18 -23.98 -2.74
N LYS A 47 -2.14 -23.05 -2.86
CA LYS A 47 -3.45 -23.29 -3.48
C LYS A 47 -3.44 -23.06 -4.99
N GLY A 48 -2.29 -22.72 -5.58
CA GLY A 48 -2.17 -22.42 -7.00
C GLY A 48 -2.82 -21.09 -7.41
N ILE A 49 -3.01 -20.18 -6.46
CA ILE A 49 -3.39 -18.80 -6.75
C ILE A 49 -2.12 -18.08 -7.20
N THR A 50 -2.19 -17.47 -8.38
CA THR A 50 -1.06 -16.75 -8.97
C THR A 50 -0.82 -15.43 -8.24
N ILE A 51 0.41 -14.92 -8.30
CA ILE A 51 0.81 -13.72 -7.59
C ILE A 51 0.02 -12.48 -8.04
N ASP A 52 -0.28 -12.36 -9.34
CA ASP A 52 -1.13 -11.30 -9.89
C ASP A 52 -2.53 -11.29 -9.25
N VAL A 53 -3.16 -12.46 -9.10
CA VAL A 53 -4.50 -12.57 -8.51
C VAL A 53 -4.47 -12.24 -7.01
N TYR A 54 -3.40 -12.62 -6.31
CA TYR A 54 -3.22 -12.24 -4.91
C TYR A 54 -3.04 -10.72 -4.79
N THR A 55 -2.11 -10.14 -5.54
CA THR A 55 -1.81 -8.70 -5.55
C THR A 55 -3.03 -7.87 -5.93
N ASP A 56 -3.85 -8.30 -6.91
CA ASP A 56 -5.10 -7.61 -7.27
C ASP A 56 -6.07 -7.52 -6.09
N MET A 57 -6.16 -8.57 -5.26
CA MET A 57 -6.99 -8.55 -4.06
C MET A 57 -6.43 -7.64 -2.98
N ILE A 58 -5.12 -7.64 -2.79
CA ILE A 58 -4.43 -6.75 -1.85
C ILE A 58 -4.63 -5.28 -2.27
N HIS A 59 -4.40 -4.95 -3.54
CA HIS A 59 -4.64 -3.63 -4.13
C HIS A 59 -6.08 -3.16 -3.92
N ARG A 60 -7.04 -4.07 -4.11
CA ARG A 60 -8.46 -3.74 -3.89
C ARG A 60 -8.76 -3.43 -2.42
N ILE A 61 -8.15 -4.13 -1.47
CA ILE A 61 -8.28 -3.85 -0.04
C ILE A 61 -7.67 -2.48 0.28
N GLY A 62 -6.45 -2.20 -0.20
CA GLY A 62 -5.78 -0.93 0.00
C GLY A 62 -6.55 0.26 -0.56
N GLY A 63 -7.18 0.11 -1.73
CA GLY A 63 -8.05 1.14 -2.30
C GLY A 63 -9.31 1.47 -1.48
N TYR A 64 -9.74 0.61 -0.53
CA TYR A 64 -10.76 0.95 0.47
C TYR A 64 -10.14 1.62 1.70
N THR A 65 -8.97 1.16 2.14
CA THR A 65 -8.19 1.81 3.20
C THR A 65 -7.89 3.27 2.86
N GLU A 66 -7.43 3.57 1.64
CA GLU A 66 -7.16 4.95 1.18
C GLU A 66 -8.38 5.88 1.23
N LYS A 67 -9.59 5.32 1.16
CA LYS A 67 -10.86 6.06 1.26
C LYS A 67 -11.35 6.17 2.71
N GLU A 68 -10.55 5.72 3.68
CA GLU A 68 -10.92 5.60 5.09
C GLU A 68 -12.15 4.68 5.30
N GLU A 69 -12.42 3.77 4.35
CA GLU A 69 -13.49 2.77 4.42
C GLU A 69 -12.99 1.51 5.15
N TYR A 70 -12.44 1.68 6.35
CA TYR A 70 -11.75 0.61 7.10
C TYR A 70 -12.64 -0.60 7.39
N ASP A 71 -13.93 -0.41 7.64
CA ASP A 71 -14.88 -1.52 7.85
C ASP A 71 -14.94 -2.46 6.63
N VAL A 72 -14.95 -1.88 5.42
CA VAL A 72 -15.01 -2.63 4.16
C VAL A 72 -13.68 -3.31 3.89
N ALA A 73 -12.57 -2.59 4.06
CA ALA A 73 -11.22 -3.13 3.90
C ALA A 73 -10.97 -4.30 4.86
N PHE A 74 -11.37 -4.16 6.13
CA PHE A 74 -11.28 -5.19 7.15
C PHE A 74 -12.10 -6.43 6.79
N ASP A 75 -13.36 -6.26 6.41
CA ASP A 75 -14.23 -7.38 5.99
C ASP A 75 -13.66 -8.13 4.79
N MET A 76 -13.09 -7.41 3.82
CA MET A 76 -12.45 -8.02 2.65
C MET A 76 -11.17 -8.77 3.00
N LEU A 77 -10.33 -8.20 3.85
CA LEU A 77 -9.13 -8.86 4.36
C LEU A 77 -9.49 -10.14 5.13
N LEU A 78 -10.52 -10.07 5.97
CA LEU A 78 -11.01 -11.21 6.73
C LEU A 78 -11.55 -12.32 5.81
N GLN A 79 -12.25 -11.96 4.72
CA GLN A 79 -12.69 -12.91 3.69
C GLN A 79 -11.52 -13.56 2.96
N LEU A 80 -10.52 -12.76 2.57
CA LEU A 80 -9.30 -13.27 1.93
C LEU A 80 -8.59 -14.27 2.84
N ALA A 81 -8.34 -13.90 4.10
CA ALA A 81 -7.75 -14.79 5.08
C ALA A 81 -8.58 -16.07 5.30
N SER A 82 -9.91 -15.95 5.36
CA SER A 82 -10.81 -17.11 5.50
C SER A 82 -10.66 -18.15 4.37
N VAL A 83 -10.31 -17.70 3.17
CA VAL A 83 -10.07 -18.57 2.01
C VAL A 83 -8.66 -19.13 2.03
N LEU A 84 -7.68 -18.35 2.45
CA LEU A 84 -6.26 -18.69 2.35
C LEU A 84 -5.77 -19.48 3.55
N GLU A 85 -5.87 -18.93 4.76
CA GLU A 85 -5.13 -19.39 5.93
C GLU A 85 -5.94 -19.15 7.21
N THR A 86 -6.20 -20.22 7.96
CA THR A 86 -7.14 -20.20 9.09
C THR A 86 -6.57 -19.45 10.29
N ASP A 87 -5.27 -19.58 10.54
CA ASP A 87 -4.61 -18.88 11.64
C ASP A 87 -4.56 -17.37 11.37
N ALA A 88 -4.32 -16.97 10.13
CA ALA A 88 -4.35 -15.59 9.69
C ALA A 88 -5.73 -14.97 9.93
N LYS A 89 -6.78 -15.71 9.57
CA LYS A 89 -8.17 -15.31 9.86
C LYS A 89 -8.36 -15.07 11.36
N PHE A 90 -7.94 -16.00 12.21
CA PHE A 90 -8.09 -15.85 13.67
C PHE A 90 -7.34 -14.64 14.23
N ILE A 91 -6.14 -14.35 13.71
CA ILE A 91 -5.35 -13.20 14.13
C ILE A 91 -6.05 -11.89 13.69
N ILE A 92 -6.57 -11.83 12.46
CA ILE A 92 -7.31 -10.66 11.95
C ILE A 92 -8.59 -10.41 12.77
N GLU A 93 -9.37 -11.45 13.08
CA GLU A 93 -10.53 -11.35 13.99
C GLU A 93 -10.14 -10.85 15.39
N GLY A 94 -8.88 -11.08 15.78
CA GLY A 94 -8.30 -10.66 17.04
C GLY A 94 -7.90 -9.18 17.12
N LEU A 95 -7.65 -8.52 15.98
CA LEU A 95 -7.13 -7.15 15.92
C LEU A 95 -7.96 -6.14 16.74
N PRO A 96 -9.31 -6.11 16.65
CA PRO A 96 -10.12 -5.15 17.40
C PRO A 96 -10.01 -5.28 18.93
N PHE A 97 -9.49 -6.41 19.43
CA PHE A 97 -9.33 -6.65 20.87
C PHE A 97 -7.97 -6.16 21.41
N LEU A 98 -7.00 -5.91 20.53
CA LEU A 98 -5.63 -5.50 20.88
C LEU A 98 -5.57 -4.02 21.29
N ASP A 99 -6.13 -3.15 20.47
CA ASP A 99 -6.18 -1.69 20.67
C ASP A 99 -7.38 -1.10 19.93
N GLU A 100 -7.85 0.08 20.36
CA GLU A 100 -8.98 0.76 19.73
C GLU A 100 -8.68 1.18 18.28
N ASN A 101 -7.41 1.46 17.96
CA ASN A 101 -6.96 1.85 16.62
C ASN A 101 -6.20 0.73 15.90
N ALA A 102 -6.21 -0.50 16.43
CA ALA A 102 -5.39 -1.58 15.89
C ALA A 102 -5.74 -1.94 14.43
N VAL A 103 -7.03 -1.89 14.08
CA VAL A 103 -7.50 -2.19 12.72
C VAL A 103 -7.00 -1.12 11.75
N ASP A 104 -7.16 0.15 12.09
CA ASP A 104 -6.76 1.28 11.24
C ASP A 104 -5.24 1.26 11.02
N ILE A 105 -4.45 1.16 12.10
CA ILE A 105 -2.97 1.05 12.03
C ILE A 105 -2.56 -0.14 11.16
N PHE A 106 -3.22 -1.28 11.33
CA PHE A 106 -2.92 -2.48 10.56
C PHE A 106 -3.17 -2.24 9.07
N LEU A 107 -4.35 -1.72 8.73
CA LEU A 107 -4.79 -1.54 7.34
C LEU A 107 -3.99 -0.44 6.64
N GLU A 108 -3.66 0.66 7.33
CA GLU A 108 -2.80 1.72 6.82
C GLU A 108 -1.42 1.17 6.47
N TYR A 109 -0.80 0.41 7.39
CA TYR A 109 0.48 -0.24 7.09
C TYR A 109 0.37 -1.22 5.92
N PHE A 110 -0.73 -1.97 5.85
CA PHE A 110 -0.99 -2.93 4.79
C PHE A 110 -1.11 -2.26 3.41
N ALA A 111 -1.82 -1.14 3.32
CA ALA A 111 -1.96 -0.37 2.08
C ALA A 111 -0.67 0.37 1.72
N GLU A 112 -0.01 1.03 2.67
CA GLU A 112 1.16 1.88 2.38
C GLU A 112 2.42 1.06 2.05
N TYR A 113 2.61 -0.10 2.68
CA TYR A 113 3.88 -0.84 2.57
C TYR A 113 3.75 -2.22 1.95
N ILE A 114 2.67 -2.95 2.23
CA ILE A 114 2.53 -4.34 1.76
C ILE A 114 2.03 -4.36 0.32
N GLU A 115 0.99 -3.59 0.00
CA GLU A 115 0.50 -3.45 -1.37
C GLU A 115 1.60 -2.97 -2.33
N ASP A 116 2.24 -1.86 -2.01
CA ASP A 116 3.35 -1.29 -2.81
C ASP A 116 4.47 -2.32 -3.00
N GLY A 117 4.79 -3.10 -1.96
CA GLY A 117 5.77 -4.19 -2.04
C GLY A 117 5.40 -5.23 -3.11
N HIS A 118 4.15 -5.70 -3.11
CA HIS A 118 3.68 -6.68 -4.11
C HIS A 118 3.63 -6.11 -5.53
N VAL A 119 3.27 -4.83 -5.68
CA VAL A 119 3.30 -4.16 -6.99
C VAL A 119 4.74 -4.06 -7.51
N LEU A 120 5.69 -3.71 -6.64
CA LEU A 120 7.11 -3.68 -7.01
C LEU A 120 7.63 -5.07 -7.38
N ASP A 121 7.25 -6.11 -6.62
CA ASP A 121 7.65 -7.49 -6.93
C ASP A 121 7.15 -7.93 -8.31
N LEU A 122 5.91 -7.57 -8.70
CA LEU A 122 5.38 -7.82 -10.04
C LEU A 122 6.12 -7.05 -11.13
N LEU A 123 6.52 -5.80 -10.86
CA LEU A 123 7.28 -4.97 -11.82
C LEU A 123 8.73 -5.44 -11.97
N LEU A 124 9.29 -6.06 -10.93
CA LEU A 124 10.66 -6.56 -10.90
C LEU A 124 10.79 -8.04 -11.29
N GLU A 125 9.68 -8.78 -11.38
CA GLU A 125 9.63 -10.06 -12.08
C GLU A 125 9.88 -9.81 -13.59
N ILE A 126 11.15 -9.63 -13.94
CA ILE A 126 11.62 -9.69 -15.33
C ILE A 126 11.30 -11.11 -15.81
N PRO A 127 10.46 -11.29 -16.85
CA PRO A 127 10.23 -12.61 -17.41
C PRO A 127 11.58 -13.20 -17.85
N GLU A 128 11.90 -14.43 -17.40
CA GLU A 128 13.15 -15.12 -17.77
C GLU A 128 13.33 -15.27 -19.30
N ASP A 129 12.28 -15.01 -20.08
CA ASP A 129 12.22 -15.12 -21.53
C ASP A 129 12.45 -13.79 -22.27
N GLU A 130 12.54 -12.66 -21.56
CA GLU A 130 12.97 -11.37 -22.13
C GLU A 130 14.42 -11.11 -21.71
N GLU A 131 15.36 -11.81 -22.34
CA GLU A 131 16.62 -11.14 -22.68
C GLU A 131 16.25 -9.98 -23.60
N GLU A 132 15.81 -8.85 -23.02
CA GLU A 132 15.84 -7.58 -23.73
C GLU A 132 17.30 -7.39 -24.12
N GLU A 133 17.58 -7.67 -25.39
CA GLU A 133 18.77 -7.25 -26.09
C GLU A 133 18.70 -5.72 -26.16
N TRP A 134 18.95 -5.08 -25.01
CA TRP A 134 19.18 -3.65 -24.93
C TRP A 134 20.35 -3.39 -25.87
N GLU A 135 20.07 -2.81 -27.04
CA GLU A 135 21.13 -2.25 -27.88
C GLU A 135 21.95 -1.36 -26.96
N GLU A 136 23.21 -1.72 -26.69
CA GLU A 136 24.16 -0.87 -25.98
C GLU A 136 24.35 0.38 -26.84
N VAL A 137 23.49 1.38 -26.66
CA VAL A 137 23.67 2.69 -27.27
C VAL A 137 24.71 3.41 -26.42
N SER A 138 25.79 3.88 -27.06
CA SER A 138 26.81 4.63 -26.35
C SER A 138 26.18 5.84 -25.67
N LEU A 139 26.53 6.03 -24.39
CA LEU A 139 26.09 7.18 -23.61
C LEU A 139 26.52 8.49 -24.28
N GLU A 140 27.62 8.47 -25.03
CA GLU A 140 28.11 9.60 -25.83
C GLU A 140 27.18 9.93 -27.00
N ASP A 141 26.64 8.92 -27.69
CA ASP A 141 25.71 9.13 -28.82
C ASP A 141 24.38 9.72 -28.34
N VAL A 142 23.88 9.26 -27.19
CA VAL A 142 22.66 9.80 -26.56
C VAL A 142 22.86 11.26 -26.14
N LEU A 143 24.02 11.58 -25.55
CA LEU A 143 24.34 12.94 -25.13
C LEU A 143 24.55 13.88 -26.31
N ASP A 144 25.17 13.41 -27.39
CA ASP A 144 25.38 14.21 -28.61
C ASP A 144 24.05 14.52 -29.32
N GLU A 145 23.14 13.54 -29.41
CA GLU A 145 21.81 13.74 -29.99
C GLU A 145 20.97 14.71 -29.15
N ALA A 146 21.00 14.55 -27.82
CA ALA A 146 20.33 15.48 -26.90
C ALA A 146 20.90 16.90 -27.01
N TYR A 147 22.22 17.05 -27.09
CA TYR A 147 22.87 18.35 -27.28
C TYR A 147 22.48 18.98 -28.61
N ARG A 148 22.41 18.19 -29.69
CA ARG A 148 21.99 18.67 -31.02
C ARG A 148 20.56 19.19 -31.02
N ALA A 149 19.63 18.43 -30.43
CA ALA A 149 18.23 18.82 -30.31
C ALA A 149 18.07 20.11 -29.50
N ILE A 150 18.75 20.21 -28.34
CA ILE A 150 18.74 21.42 -27.51
C ILE A 150 19.34 22.61 -28.29
N LYS A 151 20.46 22.41 -28.98
CA LYS A 151 21.10 23.46 -29.77
C LYS A 151 20.19 23.95 -30.91
N GLU A 152 19.49 23.06 -31.59
CA GLU A 152 18.53 23.44 -32.65
C GLU A 152 17.34 24.24 -32.08
N MET A 153 16.86 23.87 -30.89
CA MET A 153 15.79 24.60 -30.19
C MET A 153 16.19 26.00 -29.74
N PHE A 154 17.45 26.19 -29.29
CA PHE A 154 17.89 27.44 -28.66
C PHE A 154 18.82 28.31 -29.53
N CYS A 155 19.38 27.79 -30.61
CA CYS A 155 20.32 28.50 -31.50
C CYS A 155 19.78 28.69 -32.93
N GLY A 156 18.46 28.81 -33.09
CA GLY A 156 17.86 29.30 -34.33
C GLY A 156 18.54 30.59 -34.79
N GLU A 157 18.99 30.59 -36.04
CA GLU A 157 19.85 31.60 -36.67
C GLU A 157 19.48 33.06 -36.32
N VAL A 158 20.40 33.78 -35.66
CA VAL A 158 20.39 35.25 -35.70
C VAL A 158 20.77 35.64 -37.13
N LYS A 159 19.76 35.88 -37.98
CA LYS A 159 19.96 36.61 -39.22
C LYS A 159 20.40 38.03 -38.86
N VAL A 160 21.70 38.28 -38.91
CA VAL A 160 22.23 39.64 -38.94
C VAL A 160 21.76 40.25 -40.26
N ASN A 161 20.72 41.08 -40.17
CA ASN A 161 20.16 41.78 -41.30
C ASN A 161 21.14 42.91 -41.68
N GLU A 162 22.05 42.64 -42.62
CA GLU A 162 22.78 43.70 -43.32
C GLU A 162 21.78 44.47 -44.19
N GLY A 163 21.36 45.65 -43.76
CA GLY A 163 20.63 46.56 -44.65
C GLY A 163 19.72 47.58 -43.98
N SER A 164 20.29 48.70 -43.54
CA SER A 164 19.67 50.04 -43.50
C SER A 164 20.77 51.01 -43.03
N GLU A 165 21.12 52.12 -43.66
CA GLU A 165 20.33 53.08 -44.43
C GLU A 165 21.24 53.83 -45.41
N ASP A 166 20.72 54.07 -46.61
CA ASP A 166 21.22 55.09 -47.53
C ASP A 166 20.49 56.42 -47.29
N ASN A 167 21.26 57.51 -47.36
CA ASN A 167 20.91 58.92 -47.53
C ASN A 167 20.22 59.75 -46.41
N ARG A 168 21.00 60.71 -45.88
CA ARG A 168 20.57 62.13 -45.80
C ARG A 168 21.71 63.08 -46.20
N HIS A 169 21.39 63.96 -47.16
CA HIS A 169 22.14 65.11 -47.63
C HIS A 169 22.63 66.08 -46.53
N MET A 170 23.89 66.53 -46.63
CA MET A 170 24.28 67.93 -46.91
C MET A 170 25.75 68.00 -47.31
#